data_AF-A0ABD3XD23-F1
#
_entry.id   AF-A0ABD3XD23-F1
#
_cell.length_a   1.000
_cell.length_b   1.000
_cell.length_c   1.000
_cell.angle_alpha   90.00
_cell.angle_beta   90.00
_cell.angle_gamma   90.00
#
_symmetry.space_group_name_H-M   'P 1'
#
loop_
_entity.id
_entity.type
_entity.pdbx_description
1 polymer ?
#
loop_
_entity_poly.entity_id
_entity_poly.type
_entity_poly.pdbx_seq_one_letter_code
_entity_poly.pdbx_strand_id
1 'polypeptide(L)'
;MAHIPSVQLLRCFSRKPVFKYNTWLKKKCFHCGIVRATAQMPPTDVKPKQVAKVPVATSAKIEKISRAMQAYISKAKEHDKMIQEQTAEFEIGKRHLANIMGQDPDNFTQEDIDRAIQYLLPSSLFHVRARPLMKHPLEIIPRRKVPQFGSDGRPHHFLFYTMRPSYYEIMYKAAWKLEELKTVEDHLHKTASEDVMNKENRMDLRGSEWVSFKEMKDNLQESINEQDYARLIMLLQRIVDHPLSKLEEKFVLQCRKELTPMSILSDIPKPLLDEEGNEYQVGEGKRKSAVAKVKLWFSGSGKISINGEDISYFKDRIHREQLLTPLQVVKKVGEVDIEAEVEGGGPTGQSGAIRLAMSNALLSFVDKDTQEKLRIAGLLTRDPRKRERKKTGQEGARKKYTWKKR
;
A
#
# COMPACT_ATOMS: atom_id res chain seq x y z
N MET A 1 -12.91 -35.18 -33.01
CA MET A 1 -13.26 -36.15 -31.94
C MET A 1 -13.09 -35.40 -30.62
N ALA A 2 -14.09 -35.11 -29.79
CA ALA A 2 -15.42 -35.67 -29.62
C ALA A 2 -16.46 -34.55 -29.36
N HIS A 3 -17.68 -34.81 -29.82
CA HIS A 3 -18.89 -34.01 -29.66
C HIS A 3 -19.44 -34.11 -28.23
N ILE A 4 -19.99 -33.01 -27.73
CA ILE A 4 -20.88 -32.95 -26.56
C ILE A 4 -22.32 -32.96 -27.10
N PRO A 5 -23.23 -33.82 -26.61
CA PRO A 5 -24.57 -33.95 -27.17
C PRO A 5 -25.55 -32.94 -26.55
N SER A 6 -26.45 -32.47 -27.41
CA SER A 6 -27.66 -31.71 -27.15
C SER A 6 -28.68 -32.52 -26.36
N VAL A 7 -29.24 -31.94 -25.30
CA VAL A 7 -30.44 -32.45 -24.61
C VAL A 7 -31.59 -31.47 -24.82
N GLN A 8 -32.63 -31.97 -25.49
CA GLN A 8 -33.94 -31.36 -25.67
C GLN A 8 -34.64 -31.16 -24.31
N LEU A 9 -35.21 -29.99 -24.08
CA LEU A 9 -36.18 -29.76 -23.01
C LEU A 9 -37.52 -29.36 -23.61
N LEU A 10 -38.53 -30.15 -23.24
CA LEU A 10 -39.91 -30.08 -23.65
C LEU A 10 -40.58 -28.76 -23.23
N ARG A 11 -41.38 -28.24 -24.16
CA ARG A 11 -42.54 -27.38 -23.87
C ARG A 11 -43.52 -28.15 -22.99
N CYS A 12 -44.01 -27.54 -21.91
CA CYS A 12 -45.45 -27.50 -21.62
C CYS A 12 -45.84 -26.59 -20.45
N PHE A 13 -46.93 -25.86 -20.69
CA PHE A 13 -47.89 -25.25 -19.77
C PHE A 13 -47.55 -23.98 -18.96
N SER A 14 -48.01 -22.89 -19.58
CA SER A 14 -48.51 -21.67 -18.97
C SER A 14 -49.38 -21.87 -17.72
N ARG A 15 -49.19 -20.99 -16.72
CA ARG A 15 -50.27 -20.37 -15.92
C ARG A 15 -49.73 -19.10 -15.24
N LYS A 16 -50.20 -17.94 -15.70
CA LYS A 16 -50.02 -16.63 -15.07
C LYS A 16 -50.97 -16.50 -13.87
N PRO A 17 -50.59 -15.85 -12.76
CA PRO A 17 -51.55 -15.25 -11.85
C PRO A 17 -51.84 -13.80 -12.26
N VAL A 18 -53.12 -13.52 -12.42
CA VAL A 18 -53.73 -12.22 -12.70
C VAL A 18 -53.89 -11.47 -11.37
N PHE A 19 -53.22 -10.33 -11.20
CA PHE A 19 -53.54 -9.37 -10.13
C PHE A 19 -54.45 -8.29 -10.68
N LYS A 20 -55.70 -8.28 -10.21
CA LYS A 20 -56.71 -7.25 -10.48
C LYS A 20 -56.39 -5.99 -9.67
N TYR A 21 -56.10 -4.89 -10.34
CA TYR A 21 -56.13 -3.55 -9.73
C TYR A 21 -57.57 -3.01 -9.75
N ASN A 22 -58.10 -2.69 -8.57
CA ASN A 22 -59.34 -1.96 -8.43
C ASN A 22 -59.12 -0.48 -8.77
N THR A 23 -59.85 -0.03 -9.78
CA THR A 23 -60.04 1.35 -10.20
C THR A 23 -60.93 2.10 -9.20
N TRP A 24 -60.51 3.28 -8.75
CA TRP A 24 -61.45 4.30 -8.26
C TRP A 24 -61.04 5.71 -8.76
N LEU A 25 -62.02 6.38 -9.36
CA LEU A 25 -62.17 7.80 -9.66
C LEU A 25 -61.38 8.45 -10.83
N LYS A 26 -62.05 8.47 -11.99
CA LYS A 26 -62.08 9.61 -12.92
C LYS A 26 -63.34 10.46 -12.66
N LYS A 27 -63.18 11.78 -12.52
CA LYS A 27 -64.10 12.85 -12.99
C LYS A 27 -63.18 14.03 -13.38
N LYS A 28 -62.98 14.30 -14.70
CA LYS A 28 -63.60 15.39 -15.51
C LYS A 28 -63.26 16.79 -14.95
N CYS A 29 -62.71 17.77 -15.69
CA CYS A 29 -62.93 18.19 -17.07
C CYS A 29 -61.74 19.00 -17.65
N PHE A 30 -61.72 19.06 -18.97
CA PHE A 30 -60.84 19.86 -19.85
C PHE A 30 -60.98 21.38 -19.65
N HIS A 31 -59.85 22.11 -19.72
CA HIS A 31 -59.74 23.26 -20.61
C HIS A 31 -58.29 23.51 -21.07
N CYS A 32 -58.18 23.77 -22.36
CA CYS A 32 -56.98 24.10 -23.11
C CYS A 32 -56.61 25.58 -22.88
N GLY A 33 -55.31 25.88 -22.82
CA GLY A 33 -54.81 27.25 -22.71
C GLY A 33 -53.29 27.29 -22.86
N ILE A 34 -52.84 27.42 -24.11
CA ILE A 34 -51.44 27.70 -24.46
C ILE A 34 -51.15 29.14 -24.05
N VAL A 35 -50.24 29.36 -23.10
CA VAL A 35 -49.60 30.66 -22.86
C VAL A 35 -48.10 30.43 -22.67
N ARG A 36 -47.29 31.05 -23.54
CA ARG A 36 -45.85 31.20 -23.39
C ARG A 36 -45.57 32.00 -22.11
N ALA A 37 -44.86 31.41 -21.16
CA ALA A 37 -44.29 32.12 -20.02
C ALA A 37 -42.77 32.02 -20.08
N THR A 38 -42.15 33.17 -20.24
CA THR A 38 -40.73 33.46 -20.13
C THR A 38 -40.16 32.94 -18.81
N ALA A 39 -39.05 32.20 -18.88
CA ALA A 39 -38.28 31.78 -17.72
C ALA A 39 -37.63 33.00 -17.05
N GLN A 40 -38.25 33.48 -15.97
CA GLN A 40 -37.57 34.28 -14.95
C GLN A 40 -37.50 33.43 -13.69
N MET A 41 -36.28 33.17 -13.23
CA MET A 41 -36.03 32.55 -11.94
C MET A 41 -36.68 33.41 -10.84
N PRO A 42 -37.46 32.84 -9.90
CA PRO A 42 -37.98 33.62 -8.80
C PRO A 42 -36.85 34.05 -7.86
N PRO A 43 -36.85 35.29 -7.35
CA PRO A 43 -35.87 35.75 -6.37
C PRO A 43 -36.03 34.99 -5.04
N THR A 44 -34.93 34.47 -4.54
CA THR A 44 -34.82 33.80 -3.24
C THR A 44 -34.82 34.81 -2.10
N ASP A 45 -36.00 35.33 -1.74
CA ASP A 45 -36.20 36.04 -0.47
C ASP A 45 -37.03 35.17 0.47
N VAL A 46 -36.39 34.15 1.05
CA VAL A 46 -36.95 33.41 2.18
C VAL A 46 -36.56 34.15 3.45
N LYS A 47 -37.47 34.98 3.96
CA LYS A 47 -37.43 35.48 5.35
C LYS A 47 -37.16 34.30 6.29
N PRO A 48 -36.35 34.46 7.35
CA PRO A 48 -36.06 33.37 8.28
C PRO A 48 -37.38 32.90 8.89
N LYS A 49 -37.86 31.74 8.44
CA LYS A 49 -38.93 31.03 9.13
C LYS A 49 -38.40 30.79 10.54
N GLN A 50 -39.05 31.42 11.51
CA GLN A 50 -38.87 31.09 12.92
C GLN A 50 -38.83 29.58 13.03
N VAL A 51 -37.73 29.06 13.58
CA VAL A 51 -37.53 27.64 13.82
C VAL A 51 -38.66 27.21 14.74
N ALA A 52 -39.74 26.70 14.15
CA ALA A 52 -40.77 26.01 14.90
C ALA A 52 -40.04 24.88 15.61
N LYS A 53 -39.99 24.97 16.95
CA LYS A 53 -39.45 23.91 17.81
C LYS A 53 -40.01 22.61 17.28
N VAL A 54 -39.12 21.76 16.75
CA VAL A 54 -39.47 20.37 16.43
C VAL A 54 -40.16 19.84 17.69
N PRO A 55 -41.41 19.37 17.61
CA PRO A 55 -42.06 18.82 18.78
C PRO A 55 -41.16 17.68 19.25
N VAL A 56 -40.54 17.87 20.42
CA VAL A 56 -39.86 16.81 21.15
C VAL A 56 -40.91 15.73 21.29
N ALA A 57 -40.75 14.66 20.51
CA ALA A 57 -41.67 13.55 20.52
C ALA A 57 -41.81 13.11 21.97
N THR A 58 -43.01 13.31 22.50
CA THR A 58 -43.39 12.81 23.81
C THR A 58 -43.06 11.34 23.84
N SER A 59 -42.34 10.94 24.89
CA SER A 59 -41.77 9.62 25.11
C SER A 59 -42.80 8.52 24.85
N ALA A 60 -42.78 7.99 23.63
CA ALA A 60 -43.39 6.71 23.33
C ALA A 60 -42.78 5.68 24.29
N LYS A 61 -43.63 4.86 24.91
CA LYS A 61 -43.22 3.81 25.87
C LYS A 61 -42.03 3.05 25.26
N ILE A 62 -40.86 3.23 25.85
CA ILE A 62 -39.63 2.54 25.46
C ILE A 62 -39.91 1.05 25.68
N GLU A 63 -40.10 0.31 24.59
CA GLU A 63 -40.14 -1.14 24.65
C GLU A 63 -38.85 -1.61 25.33
N LYS A 64 -38.99 -2.46 26.35
CA LYS A 64 -37.84 -2.94 27.12
C LYS A 64 -36.94 -3.72 26.16
N ILE A 65 -35.82 -3.10 25.76
CA ILE A 65 -34.80 -3.73 24.94
C ILE A 65 -34.40 -5.07 25.56
N SER A 66 -34.10 -6.05 24.72
CA SER A 66 -33.58 -7.34 25.17
C SER A 66 -32.36 -7.14 26.08
N ARG A 67 -32.25 -7.98 27.12
CA ARG A 67 -31.12 -7.93 28.07
C ARG A 67 -29.76 -8.05 27.35
N ALA A 68 -29.70 -8.81 26.25
CA ALA A 68 -28.50 -8.96 25.42
C ALA A 68 -28.09 -7.65 24.74
N MET A 69 -29.04 -6.89 24.19
CA MET A 69 -28.78 -5.61 23.55
C MET A 69 -28.38 -4.53 24.58
N GLN A 70 -28.99 -4.53 25.77
CA GLN A 70 -28.56 -3.64 26.86
C GLN A 70 -27.12 -3.93 27.30
N ALA A 71 -26.76 -5.21 27.46
CA ALA A 71 -25.40 -5.63 27.81
C ALA A 71 -24.37 -5.27 26.72
N TYR A 72 -24.77 -5.29 25.45
CA TYR A 72 -23.89 -4.86 24.35
C TYR A 72 -23.61 -3.34 24.41
N ILE A 73 -24.65 -2.52 24.62
CA ILE A 73 -24.49 -1.07 24.78
C ILE A 73 -23.67 -0.73 26.02
N SER A 74 -23.91 -1.40 27.16
CA SER A 74 -23.16 -1.15 28.39
C SER A 74 -21.67 -1.46 28.19
N LYS A 75 -21.34 -2.60 27.58
CA LYS A 75 -19.96 -2.99 27.25
C LYS A 75 -19.26 -1.99 26.32
N ALA A 76 -19.98 -1.43 25.35
CA ALA A 76 -19.41 -0.40 24.48
C ALA A 76 -19.12 0.89 25.25
N LYS A 77 -20.05 1.34 26.09
CA LYS A 77 -19.85 2.51 26.97
C LYS A 77 -18.70 2.31 27.96
N GLU A 78 -18.59 1.12 28.54
CA GLU A 78 -17.47 0.76 29.42
C GLU A 78 -16.13 0.80 28.67
N HIS A 79 -16.10 0.29 27.43
CA HIS A 79 -14.92 0.39 26.58
C HIS A 79 -14.54 1.84 26.26
N ASP A 80 -15.52 2.68 25.90
CA ASP A 80 -15.25 4.09 25.60
C ASP A 80 -14.72 4.85 26.82
N LYS A 81 -15.27 4.58 28.01
CA LYS A 81 -14.75 5.11 29.28
C LYS A 81 -13.32 4.64 29.54
N MET A 82 -13.05 3.35 29.37
CA MET A 82 -11.70 2.78 29.50
C MET A 82 -10.71 3.47 28.55
N ILE A 83 -11.10 3.73 27.28
CA ILE A 83 -10.23 4.47 26.35
C ILE A 83 -9.98 5.89 26.87
N GLN A 84 -11.00 6.60 27.34
CA GLN A 84 -10.86 7.96 27.89
C GLN A 84 -9.93 8.01 29.10
N GLU A 85 -10.07 7.07 30.02
CA GLU A 85 -9.19 6.92 31.19
C GLU A 85 -7.75 6.67 30.77
N GLN A 86 -7.52 5.71 29.86
CA GLN A 86 -6.18 5.40 29.36
C GLN A 86 -5.56 6.57 28.56
N THR A 87 -6.36 7.36 27.85
CA THR A 87 -5.84 8.56 27.17
C THR A 87 -5.39 9.62 28.16
N ALA A 88 -6.14 9.84 29.23
CA ALA A 88 -5.76 10.78 30.29
C ALA A 88 -4.49 10.31 31.01
N GLU A 89 -4.39 9.02 31.35
CA GLU A 89 -3.18 8.42 31.94
C GLU A 89 -1.96 8.56 31.02
N PHE A 90 -2.14 8.35 29.71
CA PHE A 90 -1.08 8.53 28.73
C PHE A 90 -0.60 9.99 28.65
N GLU A 91 -1.50 10.97 28.64
CA GLU A 91 -1.15 12.40 28.62
C GLU A 91 -0.42 12.84 29.90
N ILE A 92 -0.87 12.36 31.06
CA ILE A 92 -0.20 12.59 32.35
C ILE A 92 1.20 11.95 32.34
N GLY A 93 1.28 10.68 31.92
CA GLY A 93 2.55 9.96 31.79
C GLY A 93 3.52 10.64 30.83
N LYS A 94 3.02 11.20 29.71
CA LYS A 94 3.81 11.93 28.72
C LYS A 94 4.50 13.14 29.36
N ARG A 95 3.75 13.92 30.15
CA ARG A 95 4.30 15.08 30.88
C ARG A 95 5.34 14.65 31.93
N HIS A 96 5.09 13.56 32.65
CA HIS A 96 6.06 13.04 33.60
C HIS A 96 7.35 12.56 32.93
N LEU A 97 7.23 11.88 31.79
CA LEU A 97 8.38 11.42 31.02
C LEU A 97 9.22 12.60 30.50
N ALA A 98 8.56 13.64 29.97
CA ALA A 98 9.24 14.87 29.55
C ALA A 98 10.00 15.53 30.72
N ASN A 99 9.37 15.62 31.90
CA ASN A 99 10.02 16.16 33.11
C ASN A 99 11.24 15.32 33.55
N ILE A 100 11.17 14.00 33.49
CA ILE A 100 12.30 13.10 33.82
C ILE A 100 13.46 13.31 32.84
N MET A 101 13.15 13.51 31.56
CA MET A 101 14.15 13.73 30.50
C MET A 101 14.63 15.19 30.41
N GLY A 102 14.04 16.11 31.19
CA GLY A 102 14.34 17.53 31.14
C GLY A 102 13.95 18.20 29.82
N GLN A 103 12.91 17.72 29.15
CA GLN A 103 12.40 18.28 27.89
C GLN A 103 11.06 18.99 28.09
N ASP A 104 10.71 19.87 27.16
CA ASP A 104 9.44 20.59 27.18
C ASP A 104 8.26 19.65 26.89
N PRO A 105 7.23 19.56 27.77
CA PRO A 105 6.12 18.63 27.60
C PRO A 105 5.28 18.82 26.33
N ASP A 106 5.17 20.06 25.86
CA ASP A 106 4.30 20.42 24.72
C ASP A 106 4.90 20.01 23.38
N ASN A 107 6.23 20.13 23.23
CA ASN A 107 6.95 19.76 22.01
C ASN A 107 7.41 18.29 22.00
N PHE A 108 7.03 17.52 23.01
CA PHE A 108 7.48 16.14 23.16
C PHE A 108 6.77 15.23 22.14
N THR A 109 7.51 14.70 21.17
CA THR A 109 6.96 13.86 20.09
C THR A 109 6.96 12.37 20.47
N GLN A 110 6.29 11.52 19.67
CA GLN A 110 6.30 10.07 19.91
C GLN A 110 7.70 9.45 19.74
N GLU A 111 8.55 10.03 18.90
CA GLU A 111 9.94 9.58 18.72
C GLU A 111 10.78 9.85 19.99
N ASP A 112 10.53 10.98 20.65
CA ASP A 112 11.17 11.32 21.93
C ASP A 112 10.74 10.36 23.04
N ILE A 113 9.46 10.00 23.08
CA ILE A 113 8.92 8.98 23.99
C ILE A 113 9.63 7.64 23.76
N ASP A 114 9.70 7.18 22.51
CA ASP A 114 10.31 5.89 22.18
C ASP A 114 11.81 5.87 22.54
N ARG A 115 12.54 6.96 22.29
CA ARG A 115 13.95 7.13 22.69
C ARG A 115 14.12 7.13 24.21
N ALA A 116 13.29 7.87 24.93
CA ALA A 116 13.32 7.94 26.39
C ALA A 116 13.05 6.57 27.02
N ILE A 117 12.08 5.82 26.51
CA ILE A 117 11.77 4.46 27.00
C ILE A 117 12.90 3.49 26.71
N GLN A 118 13.49 3.56 25.52
CA GLN A 118 14.65 2.74 25.19
C GLN A 118 15.83 2.99 26.15
N TYR A 119 16.00 4.24 26.60
CA TYR A 119 17.03 4.61 27.56
C TYR A 119 16.70 4.17 29.00
N LEU A 120 15.48 4.46 29.48
CA LEU A 120 15.05 4.16 30.85
C LEU A 120 14.81 2.67 31.08
N LEU A 121 14.26 1.97 30.09
CA LEU A 121 13.88 0.56 30.14
C LEU A 121 14.57 -0.22 28.99
N PRO A 122 15.90 -0.37 29.04
CA PRO A 122 16.63 -1.02 27.96
C PRO A 122 16.30 -2.52 27.91
N SER A 123 15.63 -2.95 26.84
CA SER A 123 15.36 -4.37 26.59
C SER A 123 16.21 -4.90 25.44
N SER A 124 16.84 -6.05 25.64
CA SER A 124 17.63 -6.76 24.63
C SER A 124 16.82 -7.73 23.77
N LEU A 125 15.48 -7.65 23.85
CA LEU A 125 14.58 -8.56 23.12
C LEU A 125 14.66 -8.33 21.60
N PHE A 126 14.81 -9.42 20.84
CA PHE A 126 14.87 -9.37 19.37
C PHE A 126 13.55 -8.93 18.73
N HIS A 127 12.42 -9.36 19.30
CA HIS A 127 11.10 -8.97 18.80
C HIS A 127 10.73 -7.57 19.29
N VAL A 128 10.64 -6.61 18.37
CA VAL A 128 10.32 -5.20 18.67
C VAL A 128 8.98 -5.06 19.40
N ARG A 129 7.98 -5.89 19.07
CA ARG A 129 6.64 -5.86 19.71
C ARG A 129 6.62 -6.31 21.16
N ALA A 130 7.63 -7.04 21.63
CA ALA A 130 7.72 -7.51 23.01
C ALA A 130 8.52 -6.55 23.91
N ARG A 131 9.07 -5.47 23.33
CA ARG A 131 9.80 -4.46 24.07
C ARG A 131 8.82 -3.56 24.83
N PRO A 132 9.27 -2.93 25.93
CA PRO A 132 8.51 -1.85 26.57
C PRO A 132 8.17 -0.77 25.54
N LEU A 133 6.92 -0.32 25.53
CA LEU A 133 6.44 0.75 24.67
C LEU A 133 5.36 1.55 25.40
N MET A 134 5.28 2.84 25.09
CA MET A 134 4.22 3.72 25.55
C MET A 134 3.70 4.47 24.33
N LYS A 135 2.49 4.15 23.92
CA LYS A 135 1.84 4.75 22.74
C LYS A 135 0.43 5.16 23.09
N HIS A 136 -0.15 5.98 22.22
CA HIS A 136 -1.55 6.37 22.37
C HIS A 136 -2.46 5.13 22.38
N PRO A 137 -3.47 5.05 23.29
CA PRO A 137 -4.32 3.87 23.44
C PRO A 137 -5.01 3.39 22.16
N LEU A 138 -5.37 4.30 21.25
CA LEU A 138 -5.99 3.97 19.96
C LEU A 138 -5.08 3.18 19.00
N GLU A 139 -3.76 3.20 19.21
CA GLU A 139 -2.81 2.41 18.41
C GLU A 139 -2.60 1.01 18.99
N ILE A 140 -2.69 0.87 20.32
CA ILE A 140 -2.46 -0.39 21.02
C ILE A 140 -3.73 -1.24 21.04
N ILE A 141 -4.85 -0.61 21.41
CA ILE A 141 -6.12 -1.29 21.60
C ILE A 141 -6.79 -1.44 20.24
N PRO A 142 -7.21 -2.65 19.85
CA PRO A 142 -7.85 -2.88 18.56
C PRO A 142 -9.16 -2.10 18.47
N ARG A 143 -9.37 -1.44 17.33
CA ARG A 143 -10.60 -0.70 17.07
C ARG A 143 -11.79 -1.66 17.07
N ARG A 144 -12.87 -1.26 17.76
CA ARG A 144 -14.14 -1.99 17.81
C ARG A 144 -15.22 -1.18 17.12
N LYS A 145 -16.23 -1.89 16.60
CA LYS A 145 -17.40 -1.23 16.02
C LYS A 145 -18.15 -0.46 17.08
N VAL A 146 -18.60 0.74 16.72
CA VAL A 146 -19.56 1.49 17.49
C VAL A 146 -20.88 0.71 17.63
N PRO A 147 -21.65 0.94 18.70
CA PRO A 147 -22.98 0.36 18.83
C PRO A 147 -23.83 0.62 17.60
N GLN A 148 -24.46 -0.43 17.07
CA GLN A 148 -25.24 -0.36 15.84
C GLN A 148 -26.70 0.02 16.07
N PHE A 149 -27.13 0.16 17.32
CA PHE A 149 -28.50 0.51 17.72
C PHE A 149 -28.52 1.36 18.98
N GLY A 150 -29.57 2.18 19.12
CA GLY A 150 -29.77 3.05 20.26
C GLY A 150 -30.42 2.38 21.46
N SER A 151 -30.76 3.18 22.48
CA SER A 151 -31.57 2.77 23.64
C SER A 151 -33.05 2.55 23.30
N ASP A 152 -33.45 2.80 22.07
CA ASP A 152 -34.73 2.44 21.48
C ASP A 152 -34.71 1.04 20.83
N GLY A 153 -33.52 0.43 20.68
CA GLY A 153 -33.34 -0.87 20.03
C GLY A 153 -33.40 -0.81 18.50
N ARG A 154 -33.53 0.38 17.89
CA ARG A 154 -33.57 0.55 16.45
C ARG A 154 -32.16 0.57 15.86
N PRO A 155 -31.86 -0.26 14.85
CA PRO A 155 -30.58 -0.18 14.15
C PRO A 155 -30.38 1.18 13.45
N HIS A 156 -29.16 1.71 13.52
CA HIS A 156 -28.76 2.94 12.84
C HIS A 156 -28.63 2.75 11.32
N HIS A 157 -28.15 1.57 10.89
CA HIS A 157 -27.91 1.27 9.49
C HIS A 157 -29.03 0.39 8.92
N PHE A 158 -29.52 0.70 7.71
CA PHE A 158 -30.62 -0.04 7.08
C PHE A 158 -30.25 -1.48 6.69
N LEU A 159 -29.00 -1.75 6.31
CA LEU A 159 -28.49 -3.10 6.05
C LEU A 159 -28.07 -3.87 7.31
N PHE A 160 -28.43 -3.44 8.51
CA PHE A 160 -28.04 -4.10 9.76
C PHE A 160 -28.35 -5.61 9.78
N TYR A 161 -29.54 -6.00 9.31
CA TYR A 161 -29.99 -7.40 9.32
C TYR A 161 -29.25 -8.32 8.35
N THR A 162 -28.35 -7.77 7.52
CA THR A 162 -27.44 -8.56 6.67
C THR A 162 -26.23 -9.10 7.43
N MET A 163 -26.08 -8.76 8.71
CA MET A 163 -24.95 -9.06 9.61
C MET A 163 -23.63 -8.35 9.23
N ARG A 164 -23.51 -7.86 8.00
CA ARG A 164 -22.30 -7.19 7.46
C ARG A 164 -22.68 -5.86 6.78
N PRO A 165 -23.24 -4.91 7.55
CA PRO A 165 -23.77 -3.66 6.99
C PRO A 165 -22.72 -2.88 6.20
N SER A 166 -21.49 -2.76 6.71
CA SER A 166 -20.46 -1.92 6.09
C SER A 166 -19.96 -2.49 4.76
N TYR A 167 -19.78 -3.82 4.67
CA TYR A 167 -19.40 -4.46 3.41
C TYR A 167 -20.48 -4.28 2.33
N TYR A 168 -21.74 -4.57 2.65
CA TYR A 168 -22.83 -4.44 1.68
C TYR A 168 -23.14 -2.97 1.35
N GLU A 169 -22.86 -2.03 2.24
CA GLU A 169 -22.96 -0.60 1.95
C GLU A 169 -21.97 -0.18 0.86
N ILE A 170 -20.72 -0.64 0.91
CA ILE A 170 -19.74 -0.37 -0.16
C ILE A 170 -20.18 -1.03 -1.47
N MET A 171 -20.62 -2.29 -1.43
CA MET A 171 -21.15 -2.98 -2.60
C MET A 171 -22.34 -2.24 -3.22
N TYR A 172 -23.26 -1.75 -2.39
CA TYR A 172 -24.41 -0.98 -2.81
C TYR A 172 -24.00 0.35 -3.45
N LYS A 173 -23.13 1.12 -2.78
CA LYS A 173 -22.60 2.39 -3.31
C LYS A 173 -21.90 2.18 -4.65
N ALA A 174 -21.08 1.16 -4.75
CA ALA A 174 -20.36 0.86 -5.98
C ALA A 174 -21.30 0.44 -7.13
N ALA A 175 -22.33 -0.38 -6.83
CA ALA A 175 -23.35 -0.73 -7.81
C ALA A 175 -24.14 0.50 -8.27
N TRP A 176 -24.51 1.38 -7.34
CA TRP A 176 -25.19 2.64 -7.63
C TRP A 176 -24.35 3.56 -8.53
N LYS A 177 -23.06 3.70 -8.21
CA LYS A 177 -22.13 4.48 -9.03
C LYS A 177 -21.98 3.93 -10.44
N LEU A 178 -21.93 2.62 -10.59
CA LEU A 178 -21.92 1.99 -11.90
C LEU A 178 -23.22 2.26 -12.70
N GLU A 179 -24.37 2.29 -12.02
CA GLU A 179 -25.65 2.63 -12.65
C GLU A 179 -25.71 4.11 -13.06
N GLU A 180 -25.27 5.03 -12.20
CA GLU A 180 -25.12 6.45 -12.53
C GLU A 180 -24.27 6.64 -13.79
N LEU A 181 -23.10 5.98 -13.86
CA LEU A 181 -22.23 6.04 -15.04
C LEU A 181 -22.92 5.58 -16.34
N LYS A 182 -23.69 4.48 -16.28
CA LYS A 182 -24.47 4.00 -17.43
C LYS A 182 -25.56 4.97 -17.84
N THR A 183 -26.27 5.57 -16.87
CA THR A 183 -27.30 6.56 -17.20
C THR A 183 -26.70 7.77 -17.90
N VAL A 184 -25.54 8.24 -17.44
CA VAL A 184 -24.81 9.34 -18.09
C VAL A 184 -24.37 8.93 -19.50
N GLU A 185 -23.87 7.71 -19.67
CA GLU A 185 -23.51 7.17 -20.98
C GLU A 185 -24.73 7.14 -21.93
N ASP A 186 -25.85 6.58 -21.49
CA ASP A 186 -27.10 6.53 -22.28
C ASP A 186 -27.61 7.93 -22.65
N HIS A 187 -27.44 8.92 -21.77
CA HIS A 187 -27.78 10.30 -22.05
C HIS A 187 -26.86 10.93 -23.10
N LEU A 188 -25.55 10.66 -23.03
CA LEU A 188 -24.56 11.16 -24.00
C LEU A 188 -24.78 10.55 -25.39
N HIS A 189 -25.11 9.26 -25.46
CA HIS A 189 -25.47 8.59 -26.72
C HIS A 189 -26.72 9.23 -27.35
N LYS A 190 -27.70 9.67 -26.55
CA LYS A 190 -28.90 10.36 -27.06
C LYS A 190 -28.62 11.77 -27.56
N THR A 191 -27.64 12.47 -26.98
CA THR A 191 -27.30 13.85 -27.37
C THR A 191 -26.34 13.94 -28.56
N ALA A 192 -25.99 12.80 -29.19
CA ALA A 192 -25.14 12.70 -30.38
C ALA A 192 -23.76 13.38 -30.22
N SER A 193 -23.23 13.39 -29.00
CA SER A 193 -21.89 13.90 -28.68
C SER A 193 -20.91 12.74 -28.51
N GLU A 194 -20.70 11.96 -29.58
CA GLU A 194 -19.79 10.80 -29.59
C GLU A 194 -18.32 11.22 -29.34
N ASP A 195 -17.96 12.46 -29.65
CA ASP A 195 -16.62 13.03 -29.43
C ASP A 195 -16.24 13.15 -27.94
N VAL A 196 -17.21 13.09 -27.01
CA VAL A 196 -16.96 13.14 -25.54
C VAL A 196 -16.60 11.75 -24.98
N MET A 197 -16.77 10.68 -25.77
CA MET A 197 -16.40 9.30 -25.39
C MET A 197 -14.89 9.01 -25.53
N ASN A 198 -14.07 10.06 -25.63
CA ASN A 198 -12.63 9.98 -25.80
C ASN A 198 -11.91 9.45 -24.55
N LYS A 199 -10.73 8.85 -24.80
CA LYS A 199 -9.84 8.20 -23.81
C LYS A 199 -9.44 9.08 -22.61
N GLU A 200 -9.63 10.40 -22.69
CA GLU A 200 -9.33 11.38 -21.64
C GLU A 200 -10.22 11.27 -20.39
N ASN A 201 -11.35 10.55 -20.50
CA ASN A 201 -12.28 10.28 -19.41
C ASN A 201 -12.03 8.95 -18.69
N ARG A 202 -11.03 8.17 -19.14
CA ARG A 202 -10.59 6.96 -18.42
C ARG A 202 -9.59 7.34 -17.35
N MET A 203 -9.77 6.78 -16.16
CA MET A 203 -8.89 7.02 -15.02
C MET A 203 -7.53 6.32 -15.16
N ASP A 204 -6.46 7.00 -14.77
CA ASP A 204 -5.10 6.44 -14.72
C ASP A 204 -4.80 5.86 -13.34
N LEU A 205 -4.32 4.62 -13.32
CA LEU A 205 -4.18 3.82 -12.08
C LEU A 205 -2.76 3.33 -11.81
N ARG A 206 -1.77 3.80 -12.57
CA ARG A 206 -0.41 3.23 -12.59
C ARG A 206 0.37 3.39 -11.27
N GLY A 207 -0.08 4.24 -10.36
CA GLY A 207 0.55 4.49 -9.06
C GLY A 207 -0.29 4.07 -7.85
N SER A 208 -1.36 3.29 -8.02
CA SER A 208 -2.21 2.86 -6.90
C SER A 208 -2.60 1.38 -7.01
N GLU A 209 -2.69 0.75 -5.85
CA GLU A 209 -3.14 -0.64 -5.71
C GLU A 209 -4.46 -0.70 -4.93
N TRP A 210 -5.21 -1.78 -5.12
CA TRP A 210 -6.40 -2.03 -4.30
C TRP A 210 -5.99 -2.32 -2.85
N VAL A 211 -6.78 -1.84 -1.90
CA VAL A 211 -6.60 -2.14 -0.47
C VAL A 211 -6.59 -3.66 -0.27
N SER A 212 -5.57 -4.18 0.43
CA SER A 212 -5.44 -5.62 0.63
C SER A 212 -6.61 -6.22 1.43
N PHE A 213 -6.84 -7.53 1.31
CA PHE A 213 -7.91 -8.22 2.06
C PHE A 213 -7.83 -7.94 3.58
N LYS A 214 -6.62 -7.96 4.14
CA LYS A 214 -6.40 -7.72 5.57
C LYS A 214 -6.72 -6.28 5.95
N GLU A 215 -6.19 -5.31 5.20
CA GLU A 215 -6.47 -3.90 5.44
C GLU A 215 -7.97 -3.60 5.27
N MET A 216 -8.64 -4.21 4.28
CA MET A 216 -10.07 -4.07 4.06
C MET A 216 -10.89 -4.60 5.26
N LYS A 217 -10.48 -5.74 5.80
CA LYS A 217 -11.08 -6.33 7.01
C LYS A 217 -10.90 -5.42 8.22
N ASP A 218 -9.70 -4.85 8.39
CA ASP A 218 -9.38 -3.96 9.51
C ASP A 218 -10.14 -2.61 9.39
N ASN A 219 -10.27 -2.07 8.17
CA ASN A 219 -11.01 -0.84 7.88
C ASN A 219 -12.51 -1.02 8.14
N LEU A 220 -13.08 -2.14 7.71
CA LEU A 220 -14.50 -2.43 7.89
C LEU A 220 -14.85 -2.97 9.28
N GLN A 221 -13.87 -3.53 9.99
CA GLN A 221 -14.03 -4.22 11.27
C GLN A 221 -15.06 -5.37 11.22
N GLU A 222 -15.32 -5.95 10.04
CA GLU A 222 -16.24 -7.08 9.86
C GLU A 222 -15.49 -8.34 9.43
N SER A 223 -16.07 -9.51 9.68
CA SER A 223 -15.56 -10.76 9.11
C SER A 223 -15.97 -10.89 7.64
N ILE A 224 -15.00 -10.74 6.74
CA ILE A 224 -15.18 -10.87 5.30
C ILE A 224 -14.51 -12.16 4.84
N ASN A 225 -15.11 -12.81 3.84
CA ASN A 225 -14.54 -13.97 3.17
C ASN A 225 -13.72 -13.53 1.95
N GLU A 226 -12.73 -14.32 1.53
CA GLU A 226 -11.90 -14.02 0.35
C GLU A 226 -12.76 -13.93 -0.92
N GLN A 227 -13.79 -14.77 -1.04
CA GLN A 227 -14.75 -14.73 -2.15
C GLN A 227 -15.53 -13.41 -2.21
N ASP A 228 -15.90 -12.86 -1.06
CA ASP A 228 -16.64 -11.60 -0.99
C ASP A 228 -15.73 -10.43 -1.38
N TYR A 229 -14.48 -10.45 -0.92
CA TYR A 229 -13.47 -9.50 -1.37
C TYR A 229 -13.26 -9.56 -2.89
N ALA A 230 -13.16 -10.77 -3.47
CA ALA A 230 -13.04 -10.94 -4.91
C ALA A 230 -14.24 -10.35 -5.68
N ARG A 231 -15.47 -10.55 -5.19
CA ARG A 231 -16.68 -9.96 -5.78
C ARG A 231 -16.65 -8.42 -5.75
N LEU A 232 -16.21 -7.84 -4.64
CA LEU A 232 -16.05 -6.39 -4.50
C LEU A 232 -15.03 -5.84 -5.49
N ILE A 233 -13.86 -6.49 -5.59
CA ILE A 233 -12.83 -6.08 -6.55
C ILE A 233 -13.33 -6.21 -7.99
N MET A 234 -14.04 -7.28 -8.36
CA MET A 234 -14.63 -7.41 -9.69
C MET A 234 -15.61 -6.28 -10.02
N LEU A 235 -16.42 -5.85 -9.03
CA LEU A 235 -17.36 -4.75 -9.21
C LEU A 235 -16.62 -3.42 -9.36
N LEU A 236 -15.60 -3.17 -8.54
CA LEU A 236 -14.77 -1.95 -8.64
C LEU A 236 -13.97 -1.90 -9.95
N GLN A 237 -13.43 -3.05 -10.41
CA GLN A 237 -12.80 -3.17 -11.73
C GLN A 237 -13.77 -2.83 -12.85
N ARG A 238 -15.04 -3.26 -12.74
CA ARG A 238 -16.07 -2.91 -13.71
C ARG A 238 -16.35 -1.40 -13.79
N ILE A 239 -16.22 -0.66 -12.68
CA ILE A 239 -16.31 0.81 -12.67
C ILE A 239 -15.09 1.42 -13.38
N VAL A 240 -13.89 0.89 -13.11
CA VAL A 240 -12.63 1.32 -13.72
C VAL A 240 -12.61 1.08 -15.24
N ASP A 241 -13.20 -0.02 -15.69
CA ASP A 241 -13.27 -0.37 -17.11
C ASP A 241 -14.31 0.45 -17.89
N HIS A 242 -15.18 1.19 -17.19
CA HIS A 242 -16.16 2.07 -17.81
C HIS A 242 -15.46 3.25 -18.52
N PRO A 243 -15.93 3.69 -19.71
CA PRO A 243 -15.30 4.80 -20.43
C PRO A 243 -15.29 6.12 -19.65
N LEU A 244 -16.30 6.35 -18.82
CA LEU A 244 -16.48 7.58 -18.01
C LEU A 244 -15.99 7.43 -16.56
N SER A 245 -15.05 6.52 -16.28
CA SER A 245 -14.65 6.17 -14.92
C SER A 245 -14.10 7.33 -14.09
N LYS A 246 -13.57 8.37 -14.75
CA LYS A 246 -13.00 9.58 -14.10
C LYS A 246 -14.01 10.37 -13.26
N LEU A 247 -15.31 10.31 -13.60
CA LEU A 247 -16.35 10.98 -12.79
C LEU A 247 -16.41 10.42 -11.36
N GLU A 248 -16.14 9.12 -11.21
CA GLU A 248 -16.21 8.39 -9.95
C GLU A 248 -14.83 8.10 -9.35
N GLU A 249 -13.82 8.87 -9.75
CA GLU A 249 -12.44 8.72 -9.28
C GLU A 249 -12.34 8.81 -7.75
N LYS A 250 -13.04 9.76 -7.12
CA LYS A 250 -13.03 9.96 -5.67
C LYS A 250 -13.44 8.70 -4.90
N PHE A 251 -14.46 8.00 -5.39
CA PHE A 251 -14.96 6.78 -4.76
C PHE A 251 -13.96 5.63 -4.91
N VAL A 252 -13.39 5.48 -6.10
CA VAL A 252 -12.40 4.42 -6.38
C VAL A 252 -11.10 4.66 -5.59
N LEU A 253 -10.64 5.90 -5.49
CA LEU A 253 -9.45 6.27 -4.72
C LEU A 253 -9.62 6.00 -3.22
N GLN A 254 -10.82 6.14 -2.65
CA GLN A 254 -11.09 5.76 -1.27
C GLN A 254 -10.86 4.25 -1.01
N CYS A 255 -11.05 3.41 -2.04
CA CYS A 255 -10.82 1.96 -1.97
C CYS A 255 -9.41 1.55 -2.44
N ARG A 256 -8.51 2.50 -2.67
CA ARG A 256 -7.15 2.29 -3.15
C ARG A 256 -6.12 2.84 -2.18
N LYS A 257 -4.90 2.34 -2.36
CA LYS A 257 -3.71 2.78 -1.65
C LYS A 257 -2.70 3.27 -2.66
N GLU A 258 -2.08 4.41 -2.40
CA GLU A 258 -0.97 4.91 -3.21
C GLU A 258 0.22 3.96 -3.05
N LEU A 259 0.74 3.51 -4.18
CA LEU A 259 1.98 2.75 -4.23
C LEU A 259 3.11 3.78 -4.27
N THR A 260 3.97 3.78 -3.25
CA THR A 260 5.23 4.51 -3.34
C THR A 260 6.17 3.72 -4.23
N PRO A 261 6.49 4.19 -5.46
CA PRO A 261 7.49 3.51 -6.25
C PRO A 261 8.82 3.70 -5.53
N MET A 262 9.40 2.61 -5.03
CA MET A 262 10.79 2.62 -4.58
C MET A 262 11.62 2.87 -5.85
N SER A 263 12.01 4.12 -6.10
CA SER A 263 12.95 4.44 -7.17
C SER A 263 14.25 3.70 -6.88
N ILE A 264 14.55 2.68 -7.67
CA ILE A 264 15.76 1.86 -7.51
C ILE A 264 17.02 2.67 -7.87
N LEU A 265 16.86 3.84 -8.50
CA LEU A 265 17.93 4.79 -8.72
C LEU A 265 18.38 5.36 -7.37
N SER A 266 19.40 4.74 -6.79
CA SER A 266 20.18 5.31 -5.70
C SER A 266 20.77 6.65 -6.14
N ASP A 267 20.76 7.64 -5.27
CA ASP A 267 21.49 8.89 -5.49
C ASP A 267 22.96 8.57 -5.75
N ILE A 268 23.43 8.88 -6.96
CA ILE A 268 24.82 8.61 -7.35
C ILE A 268 25.69 9.61 -6.59
N PRO A 269 26.68 9.16 -5.80
CA PRO A 269 27.58 10.06 -5.11
C PRO A 269 28.33 10.91 -6.14
N LYS A 270 28.46 12.21 -5.89
CA LYS A 270 29.24 13.10 -6.75
C LYS A 270 30.72 12.73 -6.66
N PRO A 271 31.48 12.83 -7.76
CA PRO A 271 32.93 12.60 -7.74
C PRO A 271 33.61 13.57 -6.76
N LEU A 272 34.62 13.05 -6.06
CA LEU A 272 35.47 13.80 -5.16
C LEU A 272 36.68 14.36 -5.93
N LEU A 273 37.32 15.39 -5.39
CA LEU A 273 38.53 15.97 -5.94
C LEU A 273 39.70 15.69 -5.00
N ASP A 274 40.82 15.26 -5.56
CA ASP A 274 42.09 15.12 -4.83
C ASP A 274 42.78 16.46 -4.62
N GLU A 275 43.85 16.46 -3.81
CA GLU A 275 44.73 17.62 -3.59
C GLU A 275 45.34 18.15 -4.90
N GLU A 276 45.53 17.27 -5.89
CA GLU A 276 46.04 17.59 -7.23
C GLU A 276 44.92 18.04 -8.20
N GLY A 277 43.66 18.07 -7.76
CA GLY A 277 42.50 18.46 -8.57
C GLY A 277 41.95 17.36 -9.48
N ASN A 278 42.43 16.13 -9.35
CA ASN A 278 41.92 14.98 -10.11
C ASN A 278 40.59 14.48 -9.55
N GLU A 279 39.65 14.19 -10.44
CA GLU A 279 38.36 13.61 -10.06
C GLU A 279 38.51 12.11 -9.77
N TYR A 280 38.13 11.71 -8.57
CA TYR A 280 38.12 10.31 -8.16
C TYR A 280 36.83 9.93 -7.43
N GLN A 281 36.51 8.63 -7.45
CA GLN A 281 35.40 8.08 -6.69
C GLN A 281 35.86 6.85 -5.93
N VAL A 282 35.35 6.70 -4.71
CA VAL A 282 35.55 5.51 -3.89
C VAL A 282 34.33 4.59 -4.02
N GLY A 283 34.58 3.34 -4.38
CA GLY A 283 33.59 2.28 -4.42
C GLY A 283 33.92 1.18 -3.42
N GLU A 284 32.90 0.67 -2.73
CA GLU A 284 33.03 -0.47 -1.83
C GLU A 284 32.35 -1.72 -2.41
N GLY A 285 32.95 -2.88 -2.16
CA GLY A 285 32.47 -4.16 -2.67
C GLY A 285 32.68 -5.28 -1.66
N LYS A 286 31.70 -6.20 -1.59
CA LYS A 286 31.78 -7.36 -0.69
C LYS A 286 31.29 -8.62 -1.37
N ARG A 287 32.13 -9.66 -1.36
CA ARG A 287 31.77 -11.01 -1.84
C ARG A 287 32.23 -12.08 -0.87
N LYS A 288 31.30 -12.91 -0.40
CA LYS A 288 31.53 -13.88 0.69
C LYS A 288 32.13 -13.16 1.92
N SER A 289 33.38 -13.46 2.28
CA SER A 289 34.14 -12.83 3.35
C SER A 289 35.13 -11.78 2.86
N ALA A 290 35.36 -11.64 1.55
CA ALA A 290 36.24 -10.63 1.00
C ALA A 290 35.55 -9.27 0.95
N VAL A 291 36.27 -8.24 1.38
CA VAL A 291 35.87 -6.83 1.31
C VAL A 291 36.92 -6.09 0.49
N ALA A 292 36.47 -5.26 -0.44
CA ALA A 292 37.32 -4.46 -1.30
C ALA A 292 36.89 -3.00 -1.24
N LYS A 293 37.86 -2.10 -1.21
CA LYS A 293 37.71 -0.66 -1.43
C LYS A 293 38.51 -0.31 -2.67
N VAL A 294 37.89 0.42 -3.58
CA VAL A 294 38.53 0.81 -4.83
C VAL A 294 38.43 2.32 -4.97
N LYS A 295 39.58 2.97 -5.12
CA LYS A 295 39.67 4.35 -5.59
C LYS A 295 39.86 4.31 -7.10
N LEU A 296 39.01 5.04 -7.81
CA LEU A 296 39.04 5.11 -9.26
C LEU A 296 39.19 6.56 -9.69
N TRP A 297 40.21 6.83 -10.51
CA TRP A 297 40.42 8.12 -11.17
C TRP A 297 39.94 8.04 -12.61
N PHE A 298 39.16 9.03 -13.03
CA PHE A 298 38.54 9.01 -14.37
C PHE A 298 39.54 9.33 -15.50
N SER A 299 40.51 10.19 -15.23
CA SER A 299 41.53 10.62 -16.19
C SER A 299 42.86 9.92 -15.90
N GLY A 300 43.04 8.72 -16.45
CA GLY A 300 44.18 7.86 -16.15
C GLY A 300 44.85 7.22 -17.35
N SER A 301 45.88 6.42 -17.06
CA SER A 301 46.71 5.67 -18.01
C SER A 301 46.32 4.19 -18.15
N GLY A 302 45.28 3.74 -17.44
CA GLY A 302 44.83 2.35 -17.41
C GLY A 302 45.58 1.48 -16.40
N LYS A 303 46.28 2.08 -15.43
CA LYS A 303 47.01 1.36 -14.39
C LYS A 303 46.06 0.78 -13.35
N ILE A 304 46.22 -0.49 -13.04
CA ILE A 304 45.43 -1.20 -12.04
C ILE A 304 46.38 -1.74 -10.97
N SER A 305 46.38 -1.10 -9.80
CA SER A 305 47.10 -1.55 -8.61
C SER A 305 46.15 -2.25 -7.63
N ILE A 306 46.59 -3.35 -7.04
CA ILE A 306 45.87 -4.18 -6.08
C ILE A 306 46.81 -4.42 -4.89
N ASN A 307 46.51 -3.83 -3.73
CA ASN A 307 47.35 -3.89 -2.52
C ASN A 307 48.83 -3.52 -2.78
N GLY A 308 49.08 -2.56 -3.68
CA GLY A 308 50.42 -2.11 -4.06
C GLY A 308 51.13 -2.98 -5.11
N GLU A 309 50.53 -4.08 -5.56
CA GLU A 309 51.01 -4.89 -6.69
C GLU A 309 50.20 -4.60 -7.97
N ASP A 310 50.75 -4.86 -9.14
CA ASP A 310 49.99 -4.75 -10.41
C ASP A 310 48.90 -5.84 -10.53
N ILE A 311 48.19 -5.86 -11.67
CA ILE A 311 47.23 -6.91 -12.04
C ILE A 311 47.78 -8.35 -11.93
N SER A 312 49.10 -8.51 -11.84
CA SER A 312 49.81 -9.75 -11.56
C SER A 312 49.47 -10.38 -10.21
N TYR A 313 48.92 -9.63 -9.26
CA TYR A 313 48.43 -10.13 -7.96
C TYR A 313 47.57 -11.39 -8.12
N PHE A 314 46.67 -11.39 -9.11
CA PHE A 314 45.94 -12.58 -9.49
C PHE A 314 46.72 -13.38 -10.52
N LYS A 315 47.17 -14.59 -10.14
CA LYS A 315 47.85 -15.51 -11.07
C LYS A 315 46.90 -16.04 -12.16
N ASP A 316 45.67 -16.37 -11.77
CA ASP A 316 44.69 -16.96 -12.68
C ASP A 316 44.04 -15.91 -13.59
N ARG A 317 43.99 -16.22 -14.90
CA ARG A 317 43.36 -15.37 -15.92
C ARG A 317 41.88 -15.07 -15.61
N ILE A 318 41.15 -16.05 -15.08
CA ILE A 318 39.71 -15.91 -14.76
C ILE A 318 39.48 -14.74 -13.79
N HIS A 319 40.37 -14.53 -12.82
CA HIS A 319 40.26 -13.45 -11.85
C HIS A 319 40.53 -12.08 -12.48
N ARG A 320 41.49 -12.01 -13.40
CA ARG A 320 41.77 -10.79 -14.19
C ARG A 320 40.59 -10.41 -15.10
N GLU A 321 39.97 -11.40 -15.76
CA GLU A 321 38.79 -11.18 -16.61
C GLU A 321 37.61 -10.59 -15.81
N GLN A 322 37.41 -11.02 -14.56
CA GLN A 322 36.37 -10.47 -13.69
C GLN A 322 36.59 -8.98 -13.38
N LEU A 323 37.85 -8.54 -13.24
CA LEU A 323 38.19 -7.13 -13.01
C LEU A 323 37.94 -6.27 -14.25
N LEU A 324 38.25 -6.80 -15.44
CA LEU A 324 38.11 -6.09 -16.71
C LEU A 324 36.65 -5.98 -17.17
N THR A 325 35.79 -6.92 -16.77
CA THR A 325 34.37 -6.98 -17.17
C THR A 325 33.64 -5.62 -17.03
N PRO A 326 33.67 -4.91 -15.88
CA PRO A 326 33.00 -3.61 -15.76
C PRO A 326 33.55 -2.55 -16.72
N LEU A 327 34.87 -2.49 -16.93
CA LEU A 327 35.49 -1.55 -17.86
C LEU A 327 35.08 -1.82 -19.31
N GLN A 328 34.95 -3.09 -19.68
CA GLN A 328 34.50 -3.51 -21.01
C GLN A 328 33.04 -3.12 -21.27
N VAL A 329 32.15 -3.26 -20.27
CA VAL A 329 30.73 -2.88 -20.41
C VAL A 329 30.56 -1.37 -20.60
N VAL A 330 31.34 -0.56 -19.89
CA VAL A 330 31.34 0.90 -20.03
C VAL A 330 32.14 1.36 -21.26
N LYS A 331 32.92 0.47 -21.88
CA LYS A 331 33.85 0.77 -22.99
C LYS A 331 34.91 1.82 -22.62
N LYS A 332 35.40 1.76 -21.37
CA LYS A 332 36.40 2.69 -20.79
C LYS A 332 37.69 1.96 -20.40
N VAL A 333 38.06 0.97 -21.19
CA VAL A 333 39.28 0.18 -20.96
C VAL A 333 40.50 1.03 -21.29
N GLY A 334 41.38 1.23 -20.32
CA GLY A 334 42.63 2.01 -20.51
C GLY A 334 42.50 3.51 -20.27
N GLU A 335 41.30 4.01 -19.94
CA GLU A 335 41.08 5.43 -19.64
C GLU A 335 41.12 5.75 -18.14
N VAL A 336 40.93 4.73 -17.28
CA VAL A 336 40.81 4.91 -15.84
C VAL A 336 41.98 4.28 -15.09
N ASP A 337 42.46 4.98 -14.08
CA ASP A 337 43.44 4.44 -13.13
C ASP A 337 42.70 3.95 -11.87
N ILE A 338 43.13 2.79 -11.36
CA ILE A 338 42.42 2.05 -10.32
C ILE A 338 43.41 1.63 -9.25
N GLU A 339 43.13 2.01 -8.01
CA GLU A 339 43.81 1.50 -6.81
C GLU A 339 42.80 0.71 -5.98
N ALA A 340 43.07 -0.59 -5.80
CA ALA A 340 42.22 -1.50 -5.07
C ALA A 340 42.90 -1.99 -3.79
N GLU A 341 42.25 -1.76 -2.66
CA GLU A 341 42.58 -2.39 -1.38
C GLU A 341 41.62 -3.55 -1.14
N VAL A 342 42.14 -4.75 -0.91
CA VAL A 342 41.33 -5.95 -0.70
C VAL A 342 41.81 -6.77 0.48
N GLU A 343 40.85 -7.14 1.34
CA GLU A 343 41.12 -7.91 2.55
C GLU A 343 40.17 -9.11 2.69
N GLY A 344 40.71 -10.20 3.22
CA GLY A 344 39.97 -11.41 3.55
C GLY A 344 39.52 -12.26 2.35
N GLY A 345 38.95 -13.43 2.67
CA GLY A 345 38.46 -14.38 1.67
C GLY A 345 39.57 -15.11 0.92
N GLY A 346 39.31 -15.43 -0.35
CA GLY A 346 40.27 -16.08 -1.26
C GLY A 346 40.18 -15.43 -2.65
N PRO A 347 41.00 -15.84 -3.61
CA PRO A 347 41.23 -15.08 -4.85
C PRO A 347 39.98 -14.87 -5.70
N THR A 348 39.09 -15.86 -5.76
CA THR A 348 37.78 -15.75 -6.45
C THR A 348 36.80 -14.82 -5.71
N GLY A 349 36.90 -14.76 -4.38
CA GLY A 349 36.11 -13.86 -3.57
C GLY A 349 36.58 -12.41 -3.73
N GLN A 350 37.89 -12.20 -3.65
CA GLN A 350 38.56 -10.92 -3.80
C GLN A 350 38.30 -10.29 -5.18
N SER A 351 38.57 -11.01 -6.27
CA SER A 351 38.29 -10.52 -7.64
C SER A 351 36.83 -10.12 -7.83
N GLY A 352 35.88 -10.88 -7.29
CA GLY A 352 34.47 -10.52 -7.36
C GLY A 352 34.05 -9.36 -6.45
N ALA A 353 34.75 -9.14 -5.33
CA ALA A 353 34.54 -7.98 -4.47
C ALA A 353 35.06 -6.71 -5.13
N ILE A 354 36.28 -6.75 -5.70
CA ILE A 354 36.87 -5.64 -6.45
C ILE A 354 36.01 -5.30 -7.67
N ARG A 355 35.53 -6.30 -8.42
CA ARG A 355 34.59 -6.09 -9.54
C ARG A 355 33.36 -5.26 -9.14
N LEU A 356 32.75 -5.56 -8.00
CA LEU A 356 31.60 -4.80 -7.49
C LEU A 356 32.00 -3.39 -7.06
N ALA A 357 33.13 -3.24 -6.35
CA ALA A 357 33.67 -1.96 -5.93
C ALA A 357 33.97 -1.04 -7.13
N MET A 358 34.66 -1.56 -8.15
CA MET A 358 34.91 -0.87 -9.41
C MET A 358 33.62 -0.45 -10.11
N SER A 359 32.63 -1.35 -10.18
CA SER A 359 31.34 -1.05 -10.82
C SER A 359 30.60 0.08 -10.09
N ASN A 360 30.68 0.13 -8.76
CA ASN A 360 30.11 1.20 -7.95
C ASN A 360 30.85 2.53 -8.14
N ALA A 361 32.17 2.51 -8.20
CA ALA A 361 32.98 3.72 -8.43
C ALA A 361 32.72 4.33 -9.83
N LEU A 362 32.54 3.48 -10.84
CA LEU A 362 32.25 3.93 -12.22
C LEU A 362 30.90 4.66 -12.36
N LEU A 363 29.93 4.46 -11.46
CA LEU A 363 28.60 5.07 -11.59
C LEU A 363 28.64 6.59 -11.63
N SER A 364 29.56 7.21 -10.89
CA SER A 364 29.70 8.67 -10.80
C SER A 364 30.17 9.32 -12.09
N PHE A 365 30.82 8.55 -12.98
CA PHE A 365 31.45 9.06 -14.20
C PHE A 365 30.70 8.69 -15.49
N VAL A 366 29.51 8.10 -15.37
CA VAL A 366 28.82 7.42 -16.46
C VAL A 366 27.38 7.88 -16.58
N ASP A 367 26.87 8.00 -17.81
CA ASP A 367 25.48 8.37 -18.11
C ASP A 367 24.46 7.37 -17.56
N LYS A 368 23.25 7.87 -17.27
CA LYS A 368 22.13 7.07 -16.75
C LYS A 368 21.83 5.80 -17.57
N ASP A 369 21.91 5.87 -18.89
CA ASP A 369 21.67 4.72 -19.77
C ASP A 369 22.70 3.60 -19.58
N THR A 370 23.96 3.97 -19.34
CA THR A 370 25.05 3.01 -19.15
C THR A 370 25.05 2.48 -17.71
N GLN A 371 24.60 3.28 -16.73
CA GLN A 371 24.31 2.77 -15.38
C GLN A 371 23.25 1.66 -15.42
N GLU A 372 22.20 1.85 -16.23
CA GLU A 372 21.16 0.83 -16.41
C GLU A 372 21.70 -0.43 -17.11
N LYS A 373 22.62 -0.28 -18.08
CA LYS A 373 23.34 -1.43 -18.67
C LYS A 373 24.16 -2.19 -17.62
N LEU A 374 24.87 -1.50 -16.74
CA LEU A 374 25.62 -2.12 -15.63
C LEU A 374 24.69 -2.86 -14.66
N ARG A 375 23.50 -2.28 -14.38
CA ARG A 375 22.47 -2.90 -13.55
C ARG A 375 21.93 -4.18 -14.19
N ILE A 376 21.55 -4.14 -15.45
CA ILE A 376 21.03 -5.29 -16.21
C ILE A 376 22.09 -6.39 -16.34
N ALA A 377 23.37 -6.01 -16.53
CA ALA A 377 24.50 -6.94 -16.55
C ALA A 377 24.80 -7.57 -15.18
N GLY A 378 24.14 -7.14 -14.09
CA GLY A 378 24.32 -7.69 -12.75
C GLY A 378 25.63 -7.29 -12.08
N LEU A 379 26.27 -6.22 -12.54
CA LEU A 379 27.56 -5.74 -12.01
C LEU A 379 27.41 -4.90 -10.73
N LEU A 380 26.27 -4.23 -10.56
CA LEU A 380 25.93 -3.44 -9.38
C LEU A 380 25.27 -4.27 -8.27
N THR A 381 24.86 -5.51 -8.57
CA THR A 381 24.18 -6.36 -7.60
C THR A 381 25.18 -7.14 -6.76
N ARG A 382 25.12 -6.96 -5.44
CA ARG A 382 25.89 -7.76 -4.49
C ARG A 382 25.44 -9.23 -4.52
N ASP A 383 26.37 -10.16 -4.70
CA ASP A 383 26.11 -11.60 -4.62
C ASP A 383 25.77 -12.01 -3.16
N PRO A 384 24.52 -12.41 -2.86
CA PRO A 384 24.11 -12.75 -1.50
C PRO A 384 24.59 -14.15 -1.07
N ARG A 385 25.11 -14.96 -1.99
CA ARG A 385 25.49 -16.35 -1.72
C ARG A 385 26.67 -16.43 -0.74
N LYS A 386 26.43 -17.09 0.39
CA LYS A 386 27.42 -17.35 1.43
C LYS A 386 27.43 -18.83 1.78
N ARG A 387 28.52 -19.30 2.37
CA ARG A 387 28.60 -20.68 2.89
C ARG A 387 27.56 -20.84 3.99
N GLU A 388 26.62 -21.74 3.78
CA GLU A 388 25.62 -22.10 4.79
C GLU A 388 26.29 -22.81 5.97
N ARG A 389 25.77 -22.58 7.18
CA ARG A 389 26.27 -23.27 8.38
C ARG A 389 25.95 -24.76 8.34
N LYS A 390 26.81 -25.58 8.93
CA LYS A 390 26.50 -26.98 9.21
C LYS A 390 25.33 -27.06 10.21
N LYS A 391 24.44 -28.03 10.02
CA LYS A 391 23.36 -28.33 10.98
C LYS A 391 23.80 -29.47 11.90
N THR A 392 23.43 -29.41 13.17
CA THR A 392 23.64 -30.51 14.11
C THR A 392 22.86 -31.75 13.63
N GLY A 393 23.43 -32.95 13.80
CA GLY A 393 22.84 -34.19 13.28
C GLY A 393 22.93 -34.39 11.76
N GLN A 394 23.71 -33.56 11.04
CA GLN A 394 23.99 -33.71 9.61
C GLN A 394 25.50 -33.71 9.36
N GLU A 395 25.95 -34.36 8.28
CA GLU A 395 27.37 -34.41 7.92
C GLU A 395 27.87 -33.04 7.45
N GLY A 396 27.06 -32.34 6.64
CA GLY A 396 27.34 -30.99 6.12
C GLY A 396 26.18 -30.02 6.34
N ALA A 397 26.16 -28.93 5.57
CA ALA A 397 25.04 -27.97 5.57
C ALA A 397 23.75 -28.57 5.00
N ARG A 398 23.89 -29.44 3.99
CA ARG A 398 22.78 -30.13 3.30
C ARG A 398 22.97 -31.65 3.23
N LYS A 399 24.22 -32.14 3.22
CA LYS A 399 24.53 -33.58 3.20
C LYS A 399 24.12 -34.20 4.54
N LYS A 400 23.26 -35.21 4.46
CA LYS A 400 22.86 -36.04 5.61
C LYS A 400 23.82 -37.21 5.75
N TYR A 401 23.94 -37.74 6.96
CA TYR A 401 24.60 -39.03 7.16
C TYR A 401 23.87 -40.13 6.39
N THR A 402 24.60 -41.19 6.04
CA THR A 402 24.02 -42.36 5.39
C THR A 402 22.92 -42.96 6.26
N TRP A 403 21.69 -42.94 5.75
CA TRP A 403 20.54 -43.52 6.44
C TRP A 403 20.56 -45.05 6.26
N LYS A 404 20.58 -45.79 7.38
CA LYS A 404 20.40 -47.25 7.37
C LYS A 404 18.95 -47.56 7.67
N LYS A 405 18.31 -48.35 6.80
CA LYS A 405 16.90 -48.74 6.93
C LYS A 405 16.67 -49.87 7.94
N ARG A 406 17.68 -50.71 8.17
CA ARG A 406 17.64 -51.92 9.00
C ARG A 406 18.68 -51.82 10.09
#